data_AF-A0A3A6R853-F1
#
_entry.id   AF-A0A3A6R853-F1
#
_cell.length_a   1.000
_cell.length_b   1.000
_cell.length_c   1.000
_cell.angle_alpha   90.00
_cell.angle_beta   90.00
_cell.angle_gamma   90.00
#
_symmetry.space_group_name_H-M   'P 1'
#
loop_
_entity.id
_entity.type
_entity.pdbx_description
1 polymer ?
#
loop_
_entity_poly.entity_id
_entity_poly.type
_entity_poly.pdbx_seq_one_letter_code
_entity_poly.pdbx_strand_id
1 'polypeptide(L)'
;MHPPLFRLTRHGCSAESCVAMVKLRFKTDLFPALSKGIEMDESLAKTLVHVGFRSAIIRIHTGMTRKQVTSLRKREGIVGPSESGPLPNAESLLAKKEATLEASLFMLAYLITAKAPRSEIDVDAVMAAHSQYYDCHAALRNGQLDLENVLEIDDAWVIARDYRSKEVTMRSCSTCHIEFVVSINRPKHCCPLCEGVQVRDRFHCDFADRSLTHKTPAELIEMSSKVSQWINWGYSVEEIKAEYELTDKEFAACKKLQSFGPAKLQDILNRYASGDRLVKALLSGTRTQTAPLRAR
;
A
#
# COMPACT_ATOMS: atom_id res chain seq x y z
N MET A 1 -15.01 -51.17 -21.69
CA MET A 1 -14.90 -49.99 -22.56
C MET A 1 -14.72 -48.77 -21.67
N HIS A 2 -13.48 -48.33 -21.47
CA HIS A 2 -13.13 -47.12 -20.73
C HIS A 2 -12.76 -46.01 -21.73
N PRO A 3 -13.21 -44.77 -21.54
CA PRO A 3 -12.76 -43.64 -22.35
C PRO A 3 -11.39 -43.11 -21.87
N PRO A 4 -10.64 -42.39 -22.73
CA PRO A 4 -9.21 -42.20 -22.55
C PRO A 4 -8.85 -41.03 -21.63
N LEU A 5 -7.75 -41.21 -20.90
CA LEU A 5 -7.04 -40.19 -20.13
C LEU A 5 -6.45 -39.13 -21.07
N PHE A 6 -6.91 -37.88 -20.93
CA PHE A 6 -6.25 -36.73 -21.56
C PHE A 6 -4.96 -36.39 -20.80
N ARG A 7 -3.84 -36.64 -21.47
CA ARG A 7 -2.48 -36.30 -21.07
C ARG A 7 -2.26 -34.80 -21.36
N LEU A 8 -2.27 -33.94 -20.34
CA LEU A 8 -1.87 -32.54 -20.51
C LEU A 8 -0.34 -32.47 -20.59
N THR A 9 0.16 -32.22 -21.78
CA THR A 9 1.55 -31.88 -22.05
C THR A 9 1.86 -30.48 -21.51
N ARG A 10 2.99 -30.36 -20.80
CA ARG A 10 3.57 -29.09 -20.35
C ARG A 10 3.96 -28.24 -21.57
N HIS A 11 3.17 -27.22 -21.88
CA HIS A 11 3.63 -26.06 -22.62
C HIS A 11 3.38 -24.80 -21.81
N GLY A 12 4.45 -23.98 -21.70
CA GLY A 12 4.52 -22.81 -20.84
C GLY A 12 3.46 -21.79 -21.22
N CYS A 13 2.54 -21.55 -20.30
CA CYS A 13 1.62 -20.44 -20.37
C CYS A 13 2.42 -19.18 -19.99
N SER A 14 2.75 -18.34 -20.97
CA SER A 14 3.35 -17.02 -20.68
C SER A 14 2.34 -16.14 -19.97
N ALA A 15 2.80 -15.19 -19.15
CA ALA A 15 1.96 -14.24 -18.44
C ALA A 15 1.00 -13.46 -19.38
N GLU A 16 1.39 -13.27 -20.64
CA GLU A 16 0.56 -12.64 -21.68
C GLU A 16 -0.67 -13.48 -22.05
N SER A 17 -0.58 -14.81 -21.99
CA SER A 17 -1.69 -15.73 -22.29
C SER A 17 -2.76 -15.72 -21.19
N CYS A 18 -2.35 -15.58 -19.92
CA CYS A 18 -3.27 -15.39 -18.80
C CYS A 18 -3.98 -14.03 -18.87
N VAL A 19 -3.26 -12.96 -19.20
CA VAL A 19 -3.84 -11.61 -19.38
C VAL A 19 -4.79 -11.58 -20.59
N ALA A 20 -4.49 -12.33 -21.65
CA ALA A 20 -5.36 -12.46 -22.82
C ALA A 20 -6.65 -13.24 -22.52
N MET A 21 -6.58 -14.33 -21.74
CA MET A 21 -7.79 -15.04 -21.28
C MET A 21 -8.66 -14.18 -20.35
N VAL A 22 -8.06 -13.35 -19.50
CA VAL A 22 -8.78 -12.36 -18.68
C VAL A 22 -9.46 -11.32 -19.57
N LYS A 23 -8.78 -10.76 -20.59
CA LYS A 23 -9.38 -9.79 -21.53
C LYS A 23 -10.49 -10.38 -22.42
N LEU A 24 -10.40 -11.66 -22.79
CA LEU A 24 -11.37 -12.31 -23.68
C LEU A 24 -12.70 -12.66 -22.98
N ARG A 25 -12.69 -12.88 -21.66
CA ARG A 25 -13.92 -13.17 -20.90
C ARG A 25 -14.81 -11.94 -20.66
N PHE A 26 -14.32 -10.73 -20.92
CA PHE A 26 -15.06 -9.47 -20.72
C PHE A 26 -15.88 -9.00 -21.93
N LYS A 27 -15.85 -9.73 -23.06
CA LYS A 27 -16.46 -9.22 -24.30
C LYS A 27 -17.83 -9.79 -24.65
N THR A 28 -18.35 -10.79 -23.93
CA THR A 28 -19.58 -11.45 -24.38
C THR A 28 -20.77 -11.45 -23.42
N ASP A 29 -20.64 -11.33 -22.10
CA ASP A 29 -21.86 -11.42 -21.28
C ASP A 29 -21.80 -10.52 -20.04
N LEU A 30 -22.91 -9.79 -19.83
CA LEU A 30 -23.22 -8.77 -18.82
C LEU A 30 -22.71 -7.34 -19.11
N PHE A 31 -23.61 -6.38 -18.92
CA PHE A 31 -23.49 -4.92 -19.04
C PHE A 31 -23.81 -4.30 -20.43
N PRO A 32 -25.10 -3.99 -20.70
CA PRO A 32 -25.43 -3.04 -21.74
C PRO A 32 -25.07 -1.62 -21.28
N ALA A 33 -24.38 -0.89 -22.17
CA ALA A 33 -24.10 0.53 -22.05
C ALA A 33 -25.40 1.33 -22.05
N LEU A 34 -25.56 2.27 -21.11
CA LEU A 34 -26.60 3.31 -21.21
C LEU A 34 -26.12 4.68 -20.72
N SER A 35 -26.69 5.67 -21.38
CA SER A 35 -26.30 7.05 -21.58
C SER A 35 -26.79 8.03 -20.50
N LYS A 36 -26.00 9.09 -20.30
CA LYS A 36 -26.32 10.46 -19.82
C LYS A 36 -27.76 10.76 -19.38
N GLY A 37 -27.88 11.24 -18.13
CA GLY A 37 -28.96 12.08 -17.64
C GLY A 37 -28.87 12.21 -16.13
N ILE A 38 -29.15 13.39 -15.57
CA ILE A 38 -29.24 13.61 -14.12
C ILE A 38 -30.53 12.94 -13.63
N GLU A 39 -30.54 11.61 -13.61
CA GLU A 39 -31.46 10.79 -12.84
C GLU A 39 -30.65 10.20 -11.69
N MET A 40 -31.15 10.37 -10.47
CA MET A 40 -30.61 9.69 -9.29
C MET A 40 -30.55 8.20 -9.63
N ASP A 41 -29.34 7.64 -9.75
CA ASP A 41 -29.09 6.36 -10.42
C ASP A 41 -29.65 5.17 -9.61
N GLU A 42 -30.96 4.99 -9.71
CA GLU A 42 -31.70 3.91 -9.06
C GLU A 42 -31.27 2.55 -9.60
N SER A 43 -30.78 2.50 -10.85
CA SER A 43 -30.20 1.30 -11.46
C SER A 43 -28.92 0.88 -10.73
N LEU A 44 -27.94 1.80 -10.56
CA LEU A 44 -26.75 1.54 -9.77
C LEU A 44 -27.09 1.20 -8.33
N ALA A 45 -28.02 1.93 -7.70
CA ALA A 45 -28.45 1.64 -6.33
C ALA A 45 -28.98 0.20 -6.17
N LYS A 46 -29.78 -0.27 -7.13
CA LYS A 46 -30.26 -1.66 -7.16
C LYS A 46 -29.11 -2.65 -7.31
N THR A 47 -28.19 -2.40 -8.25
CA THR A 47 -27.00 -3.24 -8.45
C THR A 47 -26.19 -3.35 -7.16
N LEU A 48 -25.87 -2.23 -6.51
CA LEU A 48 -25.09 -2.23 -5.27
C LEU A 48 -25.81 -2.95 -4.12
N VAL A 49 -27.15 -2.83 -4.06
CA VAL A 49 -27.98 -3.54 -3.10
C VAL A 49 -27.94 -5.05 -3.32
N HIS A 50 -28.07 -5.51 -4.57
CA HIS A 50 -28.02 -6.94 -4.95
C HIS A 50 -26.64 -7.57 -4.76
N VAL A 51 -25.58 -6.82 -5.03
CA VAL A 51 -24.20 -7.25 -4.77
C VAL A 51 -23.90 -7.35 -3.27
N GLY A 52 -24.69 -6.70 -2.42
CA GLY A 52 -24.61 -6.83 -0.97
C GLY A 52 -23.83 -5.74 -0.26
N PHE A 53 -23.46 -4.65 -0.93
CA PHE A 53 -22.74 -3.54 -0.31
C PHE A 53 -23.44 -2.98 0.91
N ARG A 54 -22.72 -2.53 1.93
CA ARG A 54 -23.30 -1.81 3.07
C ARG A 54 -23.97 -0.50 2.66
N SER A 55 -24.99 -0.13 3.43
CA SER A 55 -25.74 1.12 3.24
C SER A 55 -24.85 2.37 3.27
N ALA A 56 -23.73 2.37 4.00
CA ALA A 56 -22.79 3.48 3.98
C ALA A 56 -22.17 3.68 2.59
N ILE A 57 -21.76 2.60 1.92
CA ILE A 57 -21.11 2.62 0.61
C ILE A 57 -22.10 2.97 -0.49
N ILE A 58 -23.30 2.38 -0.46
CA ILE A 58 -24.37 2.71 -1.41
C ILE A 58 -24.64 4.21 -1.41
N ARG A 59 -24.77 4.82 -0.23
CA ARG A 59 -25.05 6.25 -0.10
C ARG A 59 -23.91 7.13 -0.63
N ILE A 60 -22.66 6.68 -0.54
CA ILE A 60 -21.50 7.43 -1.06
C ILE A 60 -21.59 7.53 -2.59
N HIS A 61 -21.99 6.46 -3.27
CA HIS A 61 -22.04 6.42 -4.73
C HIS A 61 -23.33 6.96 -5.33
N THR A 62 -24.47 6.79 -4.65
CA THR A 62 -25.78 7.14 -5.21
C THR A 62 -26.35 8.45 -4.65
N GLY A 63 -25.77 8.99 -3.58
CA GLY A 63 -26.29 10.17 -2.87
C GLY A 63 -27.60 9.92 -2.10
N MET A 64 -28.11 8.68 -2.08
CA MET A 64 -29.36 8.35 -1.40
C MET A 64 -29.28 8.59 0.11
N THR A 65 -30.43 8.84 0.72
CA THR A 65 -30.57 8.85 2.18
C THR A 65 -30.60 7.43 2.73
N ARG A 66 -30.26 7.26 4.02
CA ARG A 66 -30.37 5.97 4.72
C ARG A 66 -31.77 5.37 4.59
N LYS A 67 -32.83 6.20 4.72
CA LYS A 67 -34.23 5.77 4.60
C LYS A 67 -34.53 5.24 3.19
N GLN A 68 -34.05 5.91 2.15
CA GLN A 68 -34.24 5.47 0.77
C GLN A 68 -33.54 4.13 0.50
N VAL A 69 -32.30 3.94 0.97
CA VAL A 69 -31.60 2.64 0.82
C VAL A 69 -32.32 1.53 1.59
N THR A 70 -32.78 1.78 2.81
CA THR A 70 -33.57 0.81 3.57
C THR A 70 -34.88 0.47 2.88
N SER A 71 -35.57 1.47 2.31
CA SER A 71 -36.79 1.26 1.53
C SER A 71 -36.52 0.43 0.27
N LEU A 72 -35.41 0.71 -0.42
CA LEU A 72 -34.99 -0.04 -1.61
C LEU A 72 -34.73 -1.50 -1.27
N ARG A 73 -33.94 -1.80 -0.23
CA ARG A 73 -33.70 -3.19 0.22
C ARG A 73 -34.98 -3.95 0.52
N LYS A 74 -35.94 -3.32 1.20
CA LYS A 74 -37.24 -3.92 1.50
C LYS A 74 -38.02 -4.25 0.23
N ARG A 75 -38.01 -3.36 -0.76
CA ARG A 75 -38.69 -3.56 -2.04
C ARG A 75 -38.03 -4.66 -2.87
N GLU A 76 -36.71 -4.78 -2.82
CA GLU A 76 -35.94 -5.84 -3.50
C GLU A 76 -35.90 -7.17 -2.72
N GLY A 77 -36.56 -7.26 -1.56
CA GLY A 77 -36.61 -8.48 -0.74
C GLY A 77 -35.29 -8.87 -0.08
N ILE A 78 -34.31 -7.95 -0.02
CA ILE A 78 -32.98 -8.24 0.53
C ILE A 78 -33.00 -8.07 2.05
N VAL A 79 -32.89 -9.21 2.74
CA VAL A 79 -32.71 -9.29 4.19
C VAL A 79 -31.22 -9.43 4.46
N GLY A 80 -30.58 -8.33 4.83
CA GLY A 80 -29.15 -8.30 5.16
C GLY A 80 -28.89 -7.29 6.26
N PRO A 81 -27.79 -7.46 7.01
CA PRO A 81 -27.53 -6.59 8.13
C PRO A 81 -27.38 -5.17 7.59
N SER A 82 -28.25 -4.28 8.07
CA SER A 82 -28.15 -2.85 7.81
C SER A 82 -27.01 -2.26 8.63
N GLU A 83 -25.82 -2.87 8.53
CA GLU A 83 -24.74 -2.73 9.50
C GLU A 83 -24.42 -1.26 9.69
N SER A 84 -24.86 -0.80 10.85
CA SER A 84 -24.77 0.57 11.30
C SER A 84 -23.45 0.67 12.04
N GLY A 85 -22.53 1.44 11.50
CA GLY A 85 -21.22 1.63 12.10
C GLY A 85 -20.25 2.26 11.11
N PRO A 86 -19.14 2.83 11.61
CA PRO A 86 -18.06 3.25 10.74
C PRO A 86 -17.51 2.06 9.96
N LEU A 87 -17.11 2.31 8.72
CA LEU A 87 -16.34 1.32 7.95
C LEU A 87 -14.96 1.17 8.59
N PRO A 88 -14.38 -0.04 8.60
CA PRO A 88 -13.04 -0.25 9.14
C PRO A 88 -11.98 0.50 8.31
N ASN A 89 -10.78 0.58 8.88
CA ASN A 89 -9.59 1.04 8.16
C ASN A 89 -8.90 -0.16 7.52
N ALA A 90 -8.26 0.03 6.37
CA ALA A 90 -7.52 -1.05 5.71
C ALA A 90 -6.39 -1.61 6.59
N GLU A 91 -5.84 -0.82 7.51
CA GLU A 91 -4.84 -1.31 8.47
C GLU A 91 -5.35 -2.44 9.36
N SER A 92 -6.62 -2.40 9.79
CA SER A 92 -7.22 -3.47 10.58
C SER A 92 -7.56 -4.69 9.72
N LEU A 93 -7.95 -4.48 8.47
CA LEU A 93 -8.25 -5.58 7.54
C LEU A 93 -6.99 -6.35 7.15
N LEU A 94 -5.88 -5.64 6.92
CA LEU A 94 -4.57 -6.20 6.59
C LEU A 94 -3.80 -6.70 7.82
N ALA A 95 -4.52 -7.11 8.87
CA ALA A 95 -3.93 -7.57 10.11
C ALA A 95 -3.26 -8.92 10.02
N LYS A 96 -3.92 -9.86 9.35
CA LYS A 96 -3.47 -11.22 9.16
C LYS A 96 -2.75 -11.37 7.81
N LYS A 97 -1.86 -12.36 7.71
CA LYS A 97 -1.11 -12.62 6.47
C LYS A 97 -2.06 -13.10 5.36
N GLU A 98 -3.01 -13.94 5.75
CA GLU A 98 -4.05 -14.51 4.90
C GLU A 98 -4.92 -13.39 4.32
N ALA A 99 -5.43 -12.50 5.17
CA ALA A 99 -6.19 -11.33 4.74
C ALA A 99 -5.38 -10.40 3.80
N THR A 100 -4.08 -10.25 4.07
CA THR A 100 -3.17 -9.48 3.19
C THR A 100 -3.03 -10.14 1.82
N LEU A 101 -2.93 -11.47 1.77
CA LEU A 101 -2.85 -12.22 0.51
C LEU A 101 -4.14 -12.06 -0.30
N GLU A 102 -5.29 -12.25 0.33
CA GLU A 102 -6.61 -12.19 -0.31
C GLU A 102 -6.89 -10.76 -0.82
N ALA A 103 -6.57 -9.73 -0.01
CA ALA A 103 -6.63 -8.33 -0.44
C ALA A 103 -5.65 -8.00 -1.57
N SER A 104 -4.49 -8.66 -1.62
CA SER A 104 -3.51 -8.47 -2.70
C SER A 104 -4.04 -9.01 -4.02
N LEU A 105 -4.68 -10.19 -4.01
CA LEU A 105 -5.30 -10.78 -5.20
C LEU A 105 -6.39 -9.88 -5.76
N PHE A 106 -7.29 -9.38 -4.88
CA PHE A 106 -8.29 -8.39 -5.27
C PHE A 106 -7.65 -7.13 -5.86
N MET A 107 -6.65 -6.56 -5.18
CA MET A 107 -6.01 -5.31 -5.64
C MET A 107 -5.34 -5.45 -7.00
N LEU A 108 -4.73 -6.59 -7.30
CA LEU A 108 -4.16 -6.85 -8.62
C LEU A 108 -5.25 -6.82 -9.72
N ALA A 109 -6.41 -7.43 -9.47
CA ALA A 109 -7.53 -7.36 -10.41
C ALA A 109 -8.07 -5.92 -10.53
N TYR A 110 -8.26 -5.23 -9.40
CA TYR A 110 -8.79 -3.86 -9.37
C TYR A 110 -7.90 -2.86 -10.11
N LEU A 111 -6.59 -2.94 -9.97
CA LEU A 111 -5.67 -2.02 -10.65
C LEU A 111 -5.62 -2.21 -12.17
N ILE A 112 -6.02 -3.39 -12.66
CA ILE A 112 -6.14 -3.67 -14.09
C ILE A 112 -7.49 -3.17 -14.64
N THR A 113 -8.55 -3.24 -13.86
CA THR A 113 -9.91 -2.87 -14.29
C THR A 113 -10.24 -1.39 -14.09
N ALA A 114 -9.70 -0.75 -13.05
CA ALA A 114 -10.01 0.63 -12.70
C ALA A 114 -9.32 1.63 -13.63
N LYS A 115 -10.07 2.64 -14.08
CA LYS A 115 -9.55 3.68 -15.00
C LYS A 115 -8.56 4.64 -14.33
N ALA A 116 -8.90 5.12 -13.14
CA ALA A 116 -8.15 6.12 -12.40
C ALA A 116 -8.12 5.83 -10.88
N PRO A 117 -7.53 4.70 -10.43
CA PRO A 117 -7.66 4.20 -9.06
C PRO A 117 -7.06 5.11 -7.96
N ARG A 118 -6.29 6.14 -8.35
CA ARG A 118 -5.70 7.13 -7.44
C ARG A 118 -6.52 8.42 -7.32
N SER A 119 -7.48 8.65 -8.22
CA SER A 119 -8.28 9.88 -8.25
C SER A 119 -9.68 9.64 -7.66
N GLU A 120 -10.31 8.54 -8.05
CA GLU A 120 -11.66 8.18 -7.64
C GLU A 120 -11.79 6.69 -7.35
N ILE A 121 -12.88 6.30 -6.69
CA ILE A 121 -13.20 4.89 -6.46
C ILE A 121 -14.18 4.47 -7.55
N ASP A 122 -13.70 3.71 -8.51
CA ASP A 122 -14.51 3.14 -9.59
C ASP A 122 -15.27 1.92 -9.04
N VAL A 123 -16.54 2.11 -8.68
CA VAL A 123 -17.33 1.06 -8.02
C VAL A 123 -17.61 -0.13 -8.94
N ASP A 124 -17.75 0.11 -10.25
CA ASP A 124 -17.91 -0.96 -11.23
C ASP A 124 -16.64 -1.80 -11.33
N ALA A 125 -15.47 -1.15 -11.33
CA ALA A 125 -14.19 -1.85 -11.27
C ALA A 125 -14.00 -2.63 -9.97
N VAL A 126 -14.49 -2.13 -8.82
CA VAL A 126 -14.49 -2.88 -7.54
C VAL A 126 -15.35 -4.14 -7.67
N MET A 127 -16.57 -4.04 -8.19
CA MET A 127 -17.46 -5.19 -8.36
C MET A 127 -16.85 -6.23 -9.32
N ALA A 128 -16.32 -5.79 -10.45
CA ALA A 128 -15.70 -6.67 -11.44
C ALA A 128 -14.45 -7.38 -10.87
N ALA A 129 -13.58 -6.63 -10.19
CA ALA A 129 -12.38 -7.19 -9.58
C ALA A 129 -12.70 -8.14 -8.41
N HIS A 130 -13.71 -7.82 -7.61
CA HIS A 130 -14.17 -8.68 -6.52
C HIS A 130 -14.75 -9.99 -7.05
N SER A 131 -15.58 -9.94 -8.11
CA SER A 131 -16.08 -11.15 -8.76
C SER A 131 -14.94 -12.03 -9.28
N GLN A 132 -13.94 -11.44 -9.94
CA GLN A 132 -12.77 -12.18 -10.41
C GLN A 132 -11.97 -12.80 -9.25
N TYR A 133 -11.78 -12.04 -8.18
CA TYR A 133 -11.16 -12.52 -6.96
C TYR A 133 -11.92 -13.73 -6.39
N TYR A 134 -13.24 -13.65 -6.32
CA TYR A 134 -14.12 -14.70 -5.79
C TYR A 134 -14.00 -16.01 -6.59
N ASP A 135 -14.01 -15.89 -7.92
CA ASP A 135 -13.80 -17.01 -8.83
C ASP A 135 -12.42 -17.65 -8.63
N CYS A 136 -11.36 -16.85 -8.51
CA CYS A 136 -10.01 -17.33 -8.24
C CYS A 136 -9.91 -18.01 -6.87
N HIS A 137 -10.51 -17.42 -5.84
CA HIS A 137 -10.52 -17.95 -4.48
C HIS A 137 -11.18 -19.33 -4.42
N ALA A 138 -12.35 -19.49 -5.06
CA ALA A 138 -13.07 -20.75 -5.14
C ALA A 138 -12.32 -21.79 -5.99
N ALA A 139 -11.75 -21.38 -7.14
CA ALA A 139 -11.01 -22.29 -8.02
C ALA A 139 -9.79 -22.92 -7.34
N LEU A 140 -9.08 -22.17 -6.49
CA LEU A 140 -7.94 -22.68 -5.72
C LEU A 140 -8.34 -23.69 -4.62
N ARG A 141 -9.62 -23.75 -4.27
CA ARG A 141 -10.17 -24.57 -3.18
C ARG A 141 -11.20 -25.58 -3.67
N ASN A 142 -10.97 -26.14 -4.86
CA ASN A 142 -11.83 -27.15 -5.48
C ASN A 142 -13.30 -26.71 -5.65
N GLY A 143 -13.53 -25.42 -5.89
CA GLY A 143 -14.86 -24.83 -6.03
C GLY A 143 -15.56 -24.47 -4.72
N GLN A 144 -14.89 -24.58 -3.58
CA GLN A 144 -15.42 -24.20 -2.27
C GLN A 144 -14.92 -22.83 -1.83
N LEU A 145 -15.80 -22.04 -1.21
CA LEU A 145 -15.44 -20.76 -0.61
C LEU A 145 -15.00 -20.97 0.83
N ASP A 146 -13.81 -20.48 1.15
CA ASP A 146 -13.31 -20.42 2.52
C ASP A 146 -13.82 -19.15 3.18
N LEU A 147 -14.98 -19.27 3.83
CA LEU A 147 -15.70 -18.15 4.45
C LEU A 147 -14.90 -17.45 5.57
N GLU A 148 -13.87 -18.09 6.13
CA GLU A 148 -13.06 -17.48 7.19
C GLU A 148 -12.01 -16.51 6.63
N ASN A 149 -11.55 -16.75 5.40
CA ASN A 149 -10.47 -15.97 4.77
C ASN A 149 -10.93 -15.21 3.52
N VAL A 150 -12.19 -15.37 3.09
CA VAL A 150 -12.71 -14.65 1.95
C VAL A 150 -12.78 -13.15 2.23
N LEU A 151 -12.34 -12.34 1.27
CA LEU A 151 -12.47 -10.89 1.30
C LEU A 151 -13.89 -10.52 0.90
N GLU A 152 -14.64 -9.92 1.82
CA GLU A 152 -15.98 -9.43 1.53
C GLU A 152 -15.95 -8.19 0.60
N ILE A 153 -17.06 -7.93 -0.09
CA ILE A 153 -17.15 -6.84 -1.06
C ILE A 153 -16.95 -5.45 -0.42
N ASP A 154 -17.43 -5.28 0.81
CA ASP A 154 -17.26 -4.03 1.55
C ASP A 154 -15.79 -3.80 1.95
N ASP A 155 -15.09 -4.87 2.34
CA ASP A 155 -13.67 -4.82 2.66
C ASP A 155 -12.84 -4.52 1.41
N ALA A 156 -13.18 -5.15 0.28
CA ALA A 156 -12.58 -4.84 -1.01
C ALA A 156 -12.74 -3.35 -1.38
N TRP A 157 -13.92 -2.77 -1.16
CA TRP A 157 -14.16 -1.35 -1.35
C TRP A 157 -13.35 -0.47 -0.38
N VAL A 158 -13.22 -0.87 0.89
CA VAL A 158 -12.37 -0.18 1.87
C VAL A 158 -10.91 -0.18 1.44
N ILE A 159 -10.38 -1.30 0.94
CA ILE A 159 -9.01 -1.35 0.41
C ILE A 159 -8.86 -0.40 -0.79
N ALA A 160 -9.82 -0.36 -1.71
CA ALA A 160 -9.79 0.57 -2.85
C ALA A 160 -9.88 2.05 -2.41
N ARG A 161 -10.73 2.35 -1.43
CA ARG A 161 -10.84 3.69 -0.80
C ARG A 161 -9.50 4.13 -0.22
N ASP A 162 -8.87 3.27 0.55
CA ASP A 162 -7.62 3.57 1.25
C ASP A 162 -6.44 3.61 0.27
N TYR A 163 -6.53 2.91 -0.87
CA TYR A 163 -5.56 3.02 -1.95
C TYR A 163 -5.63 4.40 -2.61
N ARG A 164 -6.85 4.91 -2.89
CA ARG A 164 -7.05 6.28 -3.37
C ARG A 164 -6.51 7.31 -2.37
N SER A 165 -6.79 7.14 -1.09
CA SER A 165 -6.31 8.03 -0.01
C SER A 165 -4.81 7.89 0.29
N LYS A 166 -4.10 6.95 -0.36
CA LYS A 166 -2.69 6.63 -0.12
C LYS A 166 -2.41 6.13 1.30
N GLU A 167 -3.39 5.51 1.95
CA GLU A 167 -3.20 4.82 3.23
C GLU A 167 -2.75 3.37 3.02
N VAL A 168 -3.06 2.80 1.84
CA VAL A 168 -2.45 1.55 1.36
C VAL A 168 -1.71 1.74 0.03
N THR A 169 -0.77 0.83 -0.24
CA THR A 169 -0.01 0.79 -1.49
C THR A 169 0.34 -0.65 -1.87
N MET A 170 0.58 -0.88 -3.16
CA MET A 170 1.19 -2.13 -3.64
C MET A 170 2.70 -2.09 -3.43
N ARG A 171 3.29 -3.25 -3.17
CA ARG A 171 4.73 -3.47 -2.98
C ARG A 171 5.13 -4.81 -3.56
N SER A 172 6.35 -4.91 -4.09
CA SER A 172 6.90 -6.19 -4.57
C SER A 172 7.82 -6.82 -3.53
N CYS A 173 7.74 -8.14 -3.38
CA CYS A 173 8.65 -8.89 -2.49
C CYS A 173 10.07 -8.97 -3.09
N SER A 174 11.11 -8.89 -2.26
CA SER A 174 12.49 -9.09 -2.73
C SER A 174 12.81 -10.52 -3.13
N THR A 175 12.13 -11.47 -2.50
CA THR A 175 12.50 -12.90 -2.56
C THR A 175 11.69 -13.62 -3.63
N CYS A 176 10.37 -13.46 -3.64
CA CYS A 176 9.50 -14.12 -4.62
C CYS A 176 8.96 -13.18 -5.70
N HIS A 177 9.28 -11.89 -5.65
CA HIS A 177 8.83 -10.86 -6.61
C HIS A 177 7.32 -10.68 -6.76
N ILE A 178 6.52 -11.30 -5.89
CA ILE A 178 5.07 -11.15 -5.88
C ILE A 178 4.71 -9.76 -5.35
N GLU A 179 3.74 -9.14 -6.00
CA GLU A 179 3.14 -7.89 -5.58
C GLU A 179 2.06 -8.13 -4.52
N PHE A 180 2.06 -7.31 -3.47
CA PHE A 180 1.12 -7.41 -2.37
C PHE A 180 0.74 -6.03 -1.84
N VAL A 181 -0.48 -5.90 -1.34
CA VAL A 181 -1.00 -4.68 -0.73
C VAL A 181 -0.50 -4.55 0.71
N VAL A 182 -0.14 -3.34 1.13
CA VAL A 182 0.27 -3.04 2.50
C VAL A 182 -0.34 -1.72 2.97
N SER A 183 -0.68 -1.64 4.26
CA SER A 183 -0.97 -0.36 4.92
C SER A 183 0.33 0.38 5.21
N ILE A 184 0.38 1.68 4.89
CA ILE A 184 1.55 2.54 5.10
C ILE A 184 1.84 2.77 6.58
N ASN A 185 0.82 2.72 7.44
CA ASN A 185 0.95 2.98 8.87
C ASN A 185 1.65 1.85 9.63
N ARG A 186 1.81 0.67 9.01
CA ARG A 186 2.48 -0.46 9.67
C ARG A 186 4.00 -0.34 9.58
N PRO A 187 4.73 -0.47 10.69
CA PRO A 187 6.18 -0.30 10.70
C PRO A 187 6.94 -1.44 9.99
N LYS A 188 6.30 -2.61 9.86
CA LYS A 188 6.87 -3.77 9.17
C LYS A 188 5.89 -4.26 8.12
N HIS A 189 6.44 -4.52 6.95
CA HIS A 189 5.73 -5.12 5.84
C HIS A 189 6.49 -6.38 5.44
N CYS A 190 5.82 -7.53 5.51
CA CYS A 190 6.40 -8.80 5.08
C CYS A 190 5.54 -9.34 3.96
N CYS A 191 6.17 -10.02 2.99
CA CYS A 191 5.43 -10.76 1.99
C CYS A 191 4.54 -11.81 2.68
N PRO A 192 3.24 -11.91 2.31
CA PRO A 192 2.33 -12.85 2.95
C PRO A 192 2.68 -14.33 2.65
N LEU A 193 3.50 -14.61 1.62
CA LEU A 193 3.82 -15.97 1.18
C LEU A 193 5.17 -16.50 1.69
N CYS A 194 6.23 -15.69 1.61
CA CYS A 194 7.59 -16.14 1.93
C CYS A 194 8.23 -15.41 3.12
N GLU A 195 7.47 -14.51 3.78
CA GLU A 195 7.96 -13.65 4.86
C GLU A 195 9.17 -12.76 4.50
N GLY A 196 9.57 -12.76 3.23
CA GLY A 196 10.70 -12.00 2.73
C GLY A 196 10.55 -10.51 3.01
N VAL A 197 11.70 -9.89 3.35
CA VAL A 197 11.83 -8.45 3.53
C VAL A 197 11.60 -7.77 2.18
N GLN A 198 11.08 -6.54 2.20
CA GLN A 198 10.76 -5.83 0.97
C GLN A 198 12.00 -5.46 0.15
N VAL A 199 11.88 -5.50 -1.18
CA VAL A 199 12.63 -4.59 -2.06
C VAL A 199 11.78 -3.33 -2.20
N ARG A 200 12.37 -2.17 -1.90
CA ARG A 200 11.73 -0.87 -2.11
C ARG A 200 11.50 -0.69 -3.61
N ASP A 201 10.25 -0.45 -3.98
CA ASP A 201 9.83 -0.32 -5.38
C ASP A 201 10.37 0.97 -6.05
N ARG A 202 10.63 0.86 -7.35
CA ARG A 202 11.38 1.76 -8.25
C ARG A 202 10.73 3.11 -8.52
N PHE A 203 9.51 3.34 -8.02
CA PHE A 203 8.74 4.59 -8.15
C PHE A 203 8.53 5.33 -6.82
N HIS A 204 9.32 5.01 -5.79
CA HIS A 204 9.44 5.88 -4.63
C HIS A 204 10.00 7.23 -5.10
N CYS A 205 9.42 8.37 -4.68
CA CYS A 205 9.93 9.65 -5.15
C CYS A 205 11.40 9.78 -4.73
N ASP A 206 12.29 9.91 -5.73
CA ASP A 206 13.74 10.02 -5.52
C ASP A 206 14.12 11.16 -4.58
N PHE A 207 13.20 12.10 -4.32
CA PHE A 207 13.40 13.23 -3.44
C PHE A 207 13.67 12.86 -1.97
N ALA A 208 13.00 11.83 -1.45
CA ALA A 208 13.15 11.42 -0.04
C ALA A 208 14.34 10.46 0.18
N ASP A 209 14.71 9.71 -0.86
CA ASP A 209 15.80 8.73 -0.82
C ASP A 209 17.11 9.24 -1.46
N ARG A 210 17.12 10.43 -2.09
CA ARG A 210 18.34 11.10 -2.60
C ARG A 210 19.43 11.00 -1.54
N SER A 211 20.60 10.53 -1.96
CA SER A 211 21.78 10.55 -1.11
C SER A 211 21.95 11.96 -0.55
N LEU A 212 21.88 12.07 0.77
CA LEU A 212 22.07 13.34 1.46
C LEU A 212 23.55 13.71 1.54
N THR A 213 24.41 12.70 1.41
CA THR A 213 25.86 12.86 1.41
C THR A 213 26.54 11.61 0.85
N HIS A 214 27.64 11.83 0.13
CA HIS A 214 28.57 10.79 -0.28
C HIS A 214 29.75 10.63 0.70
N LYS A 215 29.86 11.54 1.68
CA LYS A 215 30.93 11.52 2.68
C LYS A 215 30.73 10.33 3.62
N THR A 216 31.83 9.72 4.05
CA THR A 216 31.83 8.62 5.01
C THR A 216 31.51 9.11 6.42
N PRO A 217 31.10 8.24 7.34
CA PRO A 217 30.88 8.61 8.75
C PRO A 217 32.12 9.24 9.40
N ALA A 218 33.32 8.75 9.07
CA ALA A 218 34.58 9.29 9.58
C ALA A 218 34.83 10.72 9.07
N GLU A 219 34.64 10.95 7.77
CA GLU A 219 34.75 12.29 7.17
C GLU A 219 33.74 13.26 7.80
N LEU A 220 32.49 12.85 8.02
CA LEU A 220 31.49 13.71 8.67
C LEU A 220 31.85 14.08 10.12
N ILE A 221 32.50 13.18 10.85
CA ILE A 221 32.98 13.45 12.22
C ILE A 221 34.16 14.42 12.19
N GLU A 222 35.11 14.22 11.29
CA GLU A 222 36.22 15.16 11.09
C GLU A 222 35.71 16.55 10.68
N MET A 223 34.76 16.59 9.74
CA MET A 223 34.09 17.81 9.29
C MET A 223 33.34 18.51 10.42
N SER A 224 32.72 17.76 11.34
CA SER A 224 32.04 18.35 12.49
C SER A 224 32.99 19.12 13.41
N SER A 225 34.25 18.67 13.51
CA SER A 225 35.31 19.31 14.29
C SER A 225 35.80 20.60 13.61
N LYS A 226 36.02 20.55 12.28
CA LYS A 226 36.41 21.72 11.48
C LYS A 226 35.33 22.80 11.49
N VAL A 227 34.06 22.42 11.33
CA VAL A 227 32.91 23.33 11.44
C VAL A 227 32.84 23.98 12.82
N SER A 228 33.11 23.24 13.89
CA SER A 228 33.14 23.80 15.26
C SER A 228 34.22 24.87 15.40
N GLN A 229 35.43 24.59 14.90
CA GLN A 229 36.55 25.52 14.93
C GLN A 229 36.25 26.83 14.21
N TRP A 230 35.66 26.76 13.01
CA TRP A 230 35.31 27.96 12.23
C TRP A 230 34.18 28.78 12.85
N ILE A 231 33.18 28.11 13.43
CA ILE A 231 32.14 28.81 14.20
C ILE A 231 32.78 29.59 15.36
N ASN A 232 33.74 28.99 16.05
CA ASN A 232 34.45 29.66 17.16
C ASN A 232 35.32 30.84 16.69
N TRP A 233 35.76 30.84 15.43
CA TRP A 233 36.46 31.97 14.82
C TRP A 233 35.53 33.05 14.26
N GLY A 234 34.22 32.87 14.36
CA GLY A 234 33.23 33.89 14.01
C GLY A 234 32.83 33.93 12.53
N TYR A 235 33.16 32.90 11.75
CA TYR A 235 32.72 32.80 10.35
C TYR A 235 31.21 32.54 10.25
N SER A 236 30.59 33.07 9.20
CA SER A 236 29.16 32.89 8.90
C SER A 236 28.86 31.46 8.44
N VAL A 237 27.59 31.07 8.53
CA VAL A 237 27.14 29.73 8.13
C VAL A 237 27.34 29.50 6.63
N GLU A 238 27.14 30.54 5.84
CA GLU A 238 27.27 30.54 4.38
C GLU A 238 28.73 30.38 3.96
N GLU A 239 29.66 31.07 4.61
CA GLU A 239 31.11 30.96 4.37
C GLU A 239 31.62 29.55 4.69
N ILE A 240 31.21 28.99 5.83
CA ILE A 240 31.62 27.64 6.24
C ILE A 240 31.07 26.58 5.27
N LYS A 241 29.83 26.73 4.81
CA LYS A 241 29.24 25.81 3.84
C LYS A 241 29.92 25.89 2.48
N ALA A 242 30.30 27.09 2.05
CA ALA A 242 30.98 27.31 0.77
C ALA A 242 32.39 26.71 0.79
N GLU A 243 33.17 26.96 1.85
CA GLU A 243 34.55 26.45 1.98
C GLU A 243 34.62 24.92 1.95
N TYR A 244 33.69 24.27 2.65
CA TYR A 244 33.71 22.82 2.85
C TYR A 244 32.74 22.04 1.97
N GLU A 245 32.14 22.71 0.98
CA GLU A 245 31.16 22.14 0.06
C GLU A 245 30.08 21.33 0.81
N LEU A 246 29.53 21.93 1.87
CA LEU A 246 28.53 21.30 2.72
C LEU A 246 27.13 21.68 2.27
N THR A 247 26.29 20.66 2.12
CA THR A 247 24.85 20.85 1.99
C THR A 247 24.24 21.27 3.34
N ASP A 248 23.05 21.88 3.32
CA ASP A 248 22.31 22.28 4.53
C ASP A 248 22.12 21.12 5.51
N LYS A 249 21.87 19.92 4.97
CA LYS A 249 21.63 18.69 5.73
C LYS A 249 22.91 18.16 6.36
N GLU A 250 24.03 18.21 5.65
CA GLU A 250 25.35 17.84 6.19
C GLU A 250 25.80 18.82 7.29
N PHE A 251 25.60 20.12 7.09
CA PHE A 251 25.93 21.13 8.11
C PHE A 251 25.10 20.91 9.39
N ALA A 252 23.79 20.66 9.25
CA ALA A 252 22.92 20.33 10.37
C ALA A 252 23.34 19.03 11.08
N ALA A 253 23.77 18.01 10.34
CA ALA A 253 24.30 16.78 10.91
C ALA A 253 25.63 17.02 11.65
N CYS A 254 26.54 17.82 11.10
CA CYS A 254 27.79 18.21 11.74
C CYS A 254 27.55 18.91 13.09
N LYS A 255 26.60 19.86 13.15
CA LYS A 255 26.20 20.49 14.42
C LYS A 255 25.66 19.49 15.44
N LYS A 256 24.88 18.49 15.00
CA LYS A 256 24.40 17.43 15.90
C LYS A 256 25.54 16.54 16.40
N LEU A 257 26.51 16.23 15.55
CA LEU A 257 27.67 15.41 15.92
C LEU A 257 28.52 16.06 17.02
N GLN A 258 28.61 17.39 17.06
CA GLN A 258 29.33 18.15 18.10
C GLN A 258 28.77 17.91 19.52
N SER A 259 27.50 17.50 19.64
CA SER A 259 26.88 17.20 20.94
C SER A 259 27.27 15.85 21.53
N PHE A 260 27.97 15.00 20.76
CA PHE A 260 28.35 13.66 21.20
C PHE A 260 29.80 13.61 21.70
N GLY A 261 30.02 12.93 22.83
CA GLY A 261 31.36 12.64 23.34
C GLY A 261 32.09 11.54 22.55
N PRO A 262 33.40 11.37 22.78
CA PRO A 262 34.28 10.51 21.96
C PRO A 262 33.86 9.04 21.95
N ALA A 263 33.39 8.49 23.07
CA ALA A 263 32.91 7.11 23.14
C ALA A 263 31.67 6.86 22.25
N LYS A 264 30.78 7.86 22.15
CA LYS A 264 29.57 7.77 21.34
C LYS A 264 29.86 7.99 19.85
N LEU A 265 30.88 8.78 19.52
CA LEU A 265 31.37 8.91 18.15
C LEU A 265 31.99 7.60 17.64
N GLN A 266 32.71 6.87 18.49
CA GLN A 266 33.22 5.53 18.16
C GLN A 266 32.09 4.51 17.97
N ASP A 267 31.03 4.54 18.79
CA ASP A 267 29.84 3.72 18.58
C ASP A 267 29.17 4.04 17.23
N ILE A 268 29.07 5.32 16.87
CA ILE A 268 28.52 5.77 15.57
C ILE A 268 29.34 5.21 14.40
N LEU A 269 30.67 5.25 14.48
CA LEU A 269 31.55 4.68 13.44
C LEU A 269 31.32 3.18 13.26
N ASN A 270 31.14 2.45 14.35
CA ASN A 270 30.90 1.00 14.30
C ASN A 270 29.49 0.66 13.82
N ARG A 271 28.51 1.52 14.09
CA ARG A 271 27.09 1.27 13.82
C ARG A 271 26.66 1.64 12.41
N TYR A 272 27.23 2.68 11.82
CA TYR A 272 26.82 3.19 10.52
C TYR A 272 27.88 2.91 9.47
N ALA A 273 27.54 2.06 8.50
CA ALA A 273 28.43 1.74 7.38
C ALA A 273 28.51 2.82 6.29
N SER A 274 27.58 3.80 6.28
CA SER A 274 27.57 4.89 5.31
C SER A 274 27.15 6.22 5.94
N GLY A 275 27.74 7.32 5.47
CA GLY A 275 27.42 8.66 5.98
C GLY A 275 26.01 9.11 5.63
N ASP A 276 25.46 8.66 4.50
CA ASP A 276 24.05 8.89 4.15
C ASP A 276 23.09 8.37 5.23
N ARG A 277 23.31 7.14 5.71
CA ARG A 277 22.49 6.54 6.78
C ARG A 277 22.66 7.31 8.09
N LEU A 278 23.87 7.76 8.39
CA LEU A 278 24.16 8.56 9.57
C LEU A 278 23.42 9.91 9.52
N VAL A 279 23.54 10.66 8.43
CA VAL A 279 22.87 11.96 8.26
C VAL A 279 21.35 11.78 8.33
N LYS A 280 20.78 10.78 7.65
CA LYS A 280 19.34 10.47 7.72
C LYS A 280 18.90 10.15 9.16
N ALA A 281 19.67 9.36 9.90
CA ALA A 281 19.36 9.01 11.30
C ALA A 281 19.44 10.21 12.24
N LEU A 282 20.44 11.08 12.06
CA LEU A 282 20.59 12.31 12.85
C LEU A 282 19.47 13.30 12.57
N LEU A 283 18.99 13.38 11.33
CA LEU A 283 17.92 14.29 10.92
C LEU A 283 16.51 13.73 11.18
N SER A 284 16.32 12.41 11.24
CA SER A 284 15.02 11.80 11.56
C SER A 284 14.69 11.84 13.05
N GLY A 285 15.70 11.91 13.93
CA GLY A 285 15.55 11.98 15.39
C GLY A 285 14.87 13.24 15.94
N THR A 286 14.44 14.19 15.10
CA THR A 286 13.67 15.39 15.51
C THR A 286 12.17 15.14 15.70
N ARG A 287 11.67 13.92 15.43
CA ARG A 287 10.32 13.49 15.85
C ARG A 287 10.42 12.35 16.86
N THR A 288 10.09 12.68 18.11
CA THR A 288 9.72 11.78 19.22
C THR A 288 10.83 10.87 19.78
N GLN A 289 11.52 11.32 20.83
CA GLN A 289 12.14 10.45 21.83
C GLN A 289 11.37 10.55 23.16
N THR A 290 10.45 9.60 23.38
CA THR A 290 10.11 9.09 24.71
C THR A 290 9.84 7.61 24.58
N ALA A 291 10.85 6.78 24.83
CA ALA A 291 10.69 5.49 25.50
C ALA A 291 12.05 5.02 26.03
N PRO A 292 12.12 4.41 27.23
CA PRO A 292 13.36 4.22 27.96
C PRO A 292 14.08 2.92 27.57
N LEU A 293 15.39 2.97 27.78
CA LEU A 293 16.34 1.86 27.77
C LEU A 293 15.87 0.75 28.71
N ARG A 294 15.69 -0.48 28.19
CA ARG A 294 15.71 -1.68 29.02
C ARG A 294 17.17 -2.04 29.33
N ALA A 295 17.52 -1.93 30.61
CA ALA A 295 18.68 -2.59 31.19
C ALA A 295 18.44 -4.11 31.25
N ARG A 296 19.58 -4.82 31.24
CA ARG A 296 19.84 -6.26 31.26
C ARG A 296 18.77 -7.14 31.90
#